data_AF-A0A383ETS4-F1
#
_entry.id   AF-A0A383ETS4-F1
#
_cell.length_a   1.000
_cell.length_b   1.000
_cell.length_c   1.000
_cell.angle_alpha   90.00
_cell.angle_beta   90.00
_cell.angle_gamma   90.00
#
_symmetry.space_group_name_H-M   'P 1'
#
loop_
_entity.id
_entity.type
_entity.pdbx_description
1 polymer ?
#
loop_
_entity_poly.entity_id
_entity_poly.type
_entity_poly.pdbx_seq_one_letter_code
_entity_poly.pdbx_strand_id
1 'polypeptide(L)'
;GAMERGMASMASGVIGGDAVADECGVCEGLGKTGCDSTCGSTLQLDCTGTCGGNAKRDCNDVCNGTHHWEYFCEESDSSGIALDLSTRTLTCFTDTLTGNCNPSTDSCDFVDCETDIKYINTVINCQGALPECTESGVCTNYIDSKGNLLCDSPNTNCEEFEFDGGDCLDCLGNHFSETLCNDRLGVGCTTGTTEEEYYMVGDGDYCDEDDNELGLNFNCEEWEYEKGD
;
A
#
# COMPACT_ATOMS: atom_id res chain seq x y z
N GLY A 1 61.38 9.51 22.13
CA GLY A 1 60.01 10.03 22.03
C GLY A 1 59.61 9.98 20.58
N ALA A 2 58.89 8.93 20.19
CA ALA A 2 58.23 8.88 18.89
C ALA A 2 56.79 9.34 19.13
N MET A 3 56.48 10.45 18.48
CA MET A 3 55.28 11.24 18.58
C MET A 3 54.07 10.43 18.09
N GLU A 4 53.05 10.30 18.94
CA GLU A 4 51.71 9.85 18.57
C GLU A 4 51.27 10.62 17.33
N ARG A 5 50.95 9.90 16.24
CA ARG A 5 50.29 10.50 15.07
C ARG A 5 48.85 10.05 15.10
N GLY A 6 48.00 11.04 15.28
CA GLY A 6 46.59 10.93 15.59
C GLY A 6 45.79 10.15 14.55
N MET A 7 44.73 9.55 15.06
CA MET A 7 43.59 9.03 14.33
C MET A 7 43.13 10.09 13.32
N ALA A 8 43.29 9.78 12.03
CA ALA A 8 42.71 10.56 10.96
C ALA A 8 41.18 10.35 11.02
N SER A 9 40.47 11.37 11.54
CA SER A 9 39.02 11.54 11.37
C SER A 9 38.73 11.57 9.86
N MET A 10 38.10 10.52 9.35
CA MET A 10 37.66 10.42 7.97
C MET A 10 36.17 10.72 7.90
N ALA A 11 35.79 11.99 8.05
CA ALA A 11 34.43 12.44 7.76
C ALA A 11 34.46 13.62 6.80
N SER A 12 33.87 13.44 5.61
CA SER A 12 33.51 14.47 4.62
C SER A 12 34.61 15.42 4.10
N GLY A 13 35.90 15.10 4.28
CA GLY A 13 37.00 15.93 3.79
C GLY A 13 37.21 17.24 4.58
N VAL A 14 36.60 17.37 5.77
CA VAL A 14 36.77 18.54 6.63
C VAL A 14 37.76 18.21 7.75
N ILE A 15 38.90 18.89 7.77
CA ILE A 15 39.89 18.76 8.85
C ILE A 15 39.29 19.37 10.13
N GLY A 16 38.98 18.53 11.13
CA GLY A 16 38.49 18.93 12.45
C GLY A 16 37.02 18.61 12.77
N GLY A 17 36.34 17.76 12.00
CA GLY A 17 35.00 17.27 12.34
C GLY A 17 35.01 16.16 13.41
N ASP A 18 33.99 16.17 14.27
CA ASP A 18 33.78 15.22 15.38
C ASP A 18 33.07 13.92 14.95
N ALA A 19 32.73 13.78 13.67
CA ALA A 19 32.01 12.61 13.18
C ALA A 19 32.87 11.34 13.32
N VAL A 20 32.28 10.34 13.99
CA VAL A 20 32.91 9.05 14.27
C VAL A 20 32.31 8.00 13.32
N ALA A 21 33.19 7.23 12.69
CA ALA A 21 32.77 6.08 11.89
C ALA A 21 32.16 5.00 12.78
N ASP A 22 31.05 4.41 12.34
CA ASP A 22 30.42 3.24 12.95
C ASP A 22 31.29 1.97 12.77
N GLU A 23 30.82 0.81 13.24
CA GLU A 23 31.54 -0.47 13.06
C GLU A 23 31.64 -0.93 11.59
N CYS A 24 31.00 -0.20 10.68
CA CYS A 24 30.96 -0.41 9.25
C CYS A 24 31.90 0.56 8.50
N GLY A 25 32.58 1.46 9.21
CA GLY A 25 33.48 2.44 8.63
C GLY A 25 32.75 3.64 8.00
N VAL A 26 31.45 3.79 8.25
CA VAL A 26 30.62 4.88 7.72
C VAL A 26 30.41 5.90 8.84
N CYS A 27 30.76 7.15 8.59
CA CYS A 27 30.47 8.23 9.55
C CYS A 27 28.97 8.44 9.66
N GLU A 28 28.46 8.44 10.90
CA GLU A 28 27.01 8.50 11.18
C GLU A 28 26.20 7.40 10.47
N GLY A 29 26.86 6.29 10.11
CA GLY A 29 26.20 5.15 9.49
C GLY A 29 25.26 4.45 10.47
N LEU A 30 24.26 3.77 9.91
CA LEU A 30 23.27 2.99 10.67
C LEU A 30 23.91 1.79 11.42
N GLY A 31 25.16 1.44 11.13
CA GLY A 31 25.83 0.28 11.67
C GLY A 31 25.23 -1.04 11.16
N LYS A 32 25.37 -2.08 11.96
CA LYS A 32 24.84 -3.42 11.69
C LYS A 32 23.39 -3.50 12.17
N THR A 33 22.45 -3.21 11.29
CA THR A 33 21.01 -3.11 11.59
C THR A 33 20.23 -4.41 11.37
N GLY A 34 20.72 -5.29 10.49
CA GLY A 34 20.05 -6.55 10.16
C GLY A 34 20.43 -7.71 11.07
N CYS A 35 19.60 -8.75 11.09
CA CYS A 35 19.84 -9.98 11.85
C CYS A 35 21.06 -10.80 11.35
N ASP A 36 21.60 -10.46 10.19
CA ASP A 36 22.77 -11.09 9.57
C ASP A 36 24.09 -10.38 9.95
N SER A 37 24.02 -9.34 10.79
CA SER A 37 25.17 -8.51 11.19
C SER A 37 25.87 -7.80 10.03
N THR A 38 25.17 -7.60 8.91
CA THR A 38 25.66 -6.82 7.76
C THR A 38 25.29 -5.35 7.94
N CYS A 39 26.22 -4.49 7.56
CA CYS A 39 26.08 -3.04 7.61
C CYS A 39 24.95 -2.55 6.70
N GLY A 40 24.01 -1.77 7.25
CA GLY A 40 22.85 -1.28 6.52
C GLY A 40 21.84 -2.35 6.07
N SER A 41 21.95 -3.58 6.58
CA SER A 41 21.02 -4.65 6.24
C SER A 41 19.62 -4.40 6.80
N THR A 42 18.61 -4.69 5.99
CA THR A 42 17.19 -4.63 6.36
C THR A 42 16.64 -6.00 6.75
N LEU A 43 17.46 -7.06 6.70
CA LEU A 43 17.01 -8.41 7.03
C LEU A 43 16.56 -8.50 8.48
N GLN A 44 15.36 -9.03 8.68
CA GLN A 44 14.78 -9.29 10.00
C GLN A 44 14.65 -10.79 10.25
N LEU A 45 14.58 -11.17 11.53
CA LEU A 45 14.21 -12.53 11.90
C LEU A 45 12.75 -12.76 11.54
N ASP A 46 12.49 -13.85 10.82
CA ASP A 46 11.13 -14.34 10.60
C ASP A 46 10.55 -14.95 11.89
N CYS A 47 9.30 -15.38 11.87
CA CYS A 47 8.67 -15.91 13.09
C CYS A 47 9.26 -17.25 13.58
N THR A 48 10.08 -17.94 12.77
CA THR A 48 10.85 -19.13 13.17
C THR A 48 12.23 -18.80 13.75
N GLY A 49 12.63 -17.52 13.69
CA GLY A 49 13.97 -17.07 14.06
C GLY A 49 14.99 -17.24 12.93
N THR A 50 14.55 -17.39 11.68
CA THR A 50 15.44 -17.42 10.52
C THR A 50 15.65 -16.01 10.00
N CYS A 51 16.91 -15.58 9.88
CA CYS A 51 17.24 -14.26 9.35
C CYS A 51 16.95 -14.19 7.85
N GLY A 52 16.13 -13.24 7.42
CA GLY A 52 15.67 -13.12 6.02
C GLY A 52 14.75 -14.27 5.58
N GLY A 53 14.16 -15.00 6.53
CA GLY A 53 13.18 -16.03 6.24
C GLY A 53 11.82 -15.44 5.87
N ASN A 54 10.98 -16.25 5.20
CA ASN A 54 9.66 -15.83 4.73
C ASN A 54 8.53 -16.25 5.69
N ALA A 55 8.85 -16.84 6.84
CA ALA A 55 7.81 -17.31 7.76
C ALA A 55 7.10 -16.12 8.44
N LYS A 56 5.78 -16.05 8.25
CA LYS A 56 4.92 -15.03 8.87
C LYS A 56 4.00 -15.69 9.91
N ARG A 57 3.60 -14.92 10.92
CA ARG A 57 2.54 -15.36 11.84
C ARG A 57 1.20 -15.19 11.17
N ASP A 58 0.33 -16.17 11.35
CA ASP A 58 -1.09 -16.04 11.01
C ASP A 58 -1.82 -15.11 12.02
N CYS A 59 -3.10 -14.86 11.78
CA CYS A 59 -3.92 -14.03 12.68
C CYS A 59 -4.17 -14.63 14.08
N ASN A 60 -3.76 -15.89 14.32
CA ASN A 60 -3.74 -16.54 15.63
C ASN A 60 -2.34 -16.57 16.26
N ASP A 61 -1.41 -15.75 15.74
CA ASP A 61 0.00 -15.67 16.15
C ASP A 61 0.81 -16.96 15.93
N VAL A 62 0.31 -17.90 15.13
CA VAL A 62 1.00 -19.16 14.81
C VAL A 62 1.93 -18.93 13.62
N CYS A 63 3.20 -19.23 13.79
CA CYS A 63 4.19 -19.11 12.73
C CYS A 63 3.96 -20.14 11.61
N ASN A 64 3.87 -19.67 10.35
CA ASN A 64 3.38 -20.46 9.21
C ASN A 64 2.03 -21.15 9.48
N GLY A 65 1.19 -20.51 10.30
CA GLY A 65 -0.17 -20.97 10.51
C GLY A 65 -1.01 -20.76 9.25
N THR A 66 -2.14 -21.45 9.22
CA THR A 66 -3.07 -21.54 8.09
C THR A 66 -4.30 -20.67 8.34
N HIS A 67 -4.14 -19.57 9.08
CA HIS A 67 -5.22 -18.63 9.30
C HIS A 67 -4.91 -17.31 8.60
N HIS A 68 -5.96 -16.61 8.19
CA HIS A 68 -5.85 -15.33 7.53
C HIS A 68 -7.02 -14.43 7.93
N TRP A 69 -6.83 -13.13 7.80
CA TRP A 69 -7.88 -12.15 8.07
C TRP A 69 -8.81 -12.06 6.87
N GLU A 70 -10.12 -12.12 7.10
CA GLU A 70 -11.15 -11.93 6.08
C GLU A 70 -12.29 -11.07 6.64
N TYR A 71 -13.01 -10.37 5.78
CA TYR A 71 -14.20 -9.63 6.19
C TYR A 71 -15.42 -10.54 6.28
N PHE A 72 -16.15 -10.41 7.39
CA PHE A 72 -17.35 -11.16 7.67
C PHE A 72 -18.51 -10.24 8.03
N CYS A 73 -19.70 -10.57 7.50
CA CYS A 73 -20.98 -9.96 7.83
C CYS A 73 -21.95 -11.04 8.32
N GLU A 74 -22.70 -10.73 9.38
CA GLU A 74 -23.78 -11.57 9.88
C GLU A 74 -24.95 -11.59 8.90
N GLU A 75 -25.77 -12.64 8.98
CA GLU A 75 -27.00 -12.72 8.18
C GLU A 75 -28.07 -11.76 8.71
N SER A 76 -28.92 -11.24 7.83
CA SER A 76 -30.04 -10.40 8.26
C SER A 76 -31.11 -11.21 9.00
N ASP A 77 -31.88 -10.54 9.87
CA ASP A 77 -32.82 -11.19 10.78
C ASP A 77 -34.17 -11.58 10.14
N SER A 78 -34.60 -10.94 9.04
CA SER A 78 -35.75 -11.37 8.20
C SER A 78 -36.08 -10.45 7.00
N SER A 79 -35.17 -9.57 6.57
CA SER A 79 -35.46 -8.52 5.55
C SER A 79 -35.49 -9.02 4.11
N GLY A 80 -35.13 -10.28 3.85
CA GLY A 80 -35.02 -10.85 2.50
C GLY A 80 -33.66 -10.62 1.84
N ILE A 81 -32.76 -9.89 2.50
CA ILE A 81 -31.36 -9.69 2.13
C ILE A 81 -30.49 -10.72 2.87
N ALA A 82 -29.45 -11.25 2.24
CA ALA A 82 -28.65 -12.32 2.83
C ALA A 82 -27.75 -11.83 3.97
N LEU A 83 -27.08 -10.68 3.81
CA LEU A 83 -26.03 -10.21 4.71
C LEU A 83 -26.29 -8.78 5.22
N ASP A 84 -25.95 -8.50 6.48
CA ASP A 84 -25.99 -7.17 7.08
C ASP A 84 -24.61 -6.50 7.02
N LEU A 85 -24.43 -5.59 6.06
CA LEU A 85 -23.17 -4.86 5.85
C LEU A 85 -22.74 -4.01 7.06
N SER A 86 -23.69 -3.61 7.93
CA SER A 86 -23.36 -2.84 9.13
C SER A 86 -22.63 -3.66 10.20
N THR A 87 -22.67 -4.98 10.09
CA THR A 87 -21.98 -5.93 10.98
C THR A 87 -20.60 -6.31 10.48
N ARG A 88 -20.10 -5.67 9.41
CA ARG A 88 -18.81 -6.00 8.80
C ARG A 88 -17.69 -5.92 9.82
N THR A 89 -16.99 -7.04 9.98
CA THR A 89 -15.84 -7.17 10.89
C THR A 89 -14.71 -7.94 10.24
N LEU A 90 -13.48 -7.61 10.61
CA LEU A 90 -12.31 -8.41 10.23
C LEU A 90 -12.16 -9.59 11.19
N THR A 91 -12.23 -10.80 10.66
CA THR A 91 -12.24 -12.05 11.44
C THR A 91 -11.12 -12.97 10.99
N CYS A 92 -10.54 -13.70 11.95
CA CYS A 92 -9.47 -14.65 11.70
C CYS A 92 -10.07 -16.01 11.27
N PHE A 93 -9.92 -16.37 10.00
CA PHE A 93 -10.43 -17.61 9.42
C PHE A 93 -9.33 -18.61 9.13
N THR A 94 -9.69 -19.87 8.97
CA THR A 94 -8.81 -20.93 8.45
C THR A 94 -8.78 -20.91 6.91
N ASP A 95 -7.69 -21.32 6.27
CA ASP A 95 -7.47 -21.39 4.80
C ASP A 95 -8.56 -22.07 3.93
N THR A 96 -9.56 -22.72 4.54
CA THR A 96 -10.65 -23.36 3.82
C THR A 96 -11.91 -22.50 3.68
N LEU A 97 -11.94 -21.31 4.28
CA LEU A 97 -13.09 -20.41 4.30
C LEU A 97 -12.67 -19.04 3.82
N THR A 98 -13.41 -18.50 2.86
CA THR A 98 -13.29 -17.10 2.42
C THR A 98 -14.35 -16.28 3.13
N GLY A 99 -14.03 -15.02 3.44
CA GLY A 99 -15.01 -14.06 3.96
C GLY A 99 -16.24 -13.93 3.07
N ASN A 100 -17.37 -13.54 3.66
CA ASN A 100 -18.61 -13.28 2.92
C ASN A 100 -18.88 -11.79 2.72
N CYS A 101 -17.95 -10.92 3.14
CA CYS A 101 -18.14 -9.48 3.14
C CYS A 101 -16.89 -8.72 2.69
N ASN A 102 -16.10 -9.36 1.83
CA ASN A 102 -14.88 -8.79 1.28
C ASN A 102 -15.20 -7.69 0.27
N PRO A 103 -14.31 -6.69 0.10
CA PRO A 103 -14.38 -5.82 -1.08
C PRO A 103 -14.54 -6.68 -2.35
N SER A 104 -15.25 -6.18 -3.35
CA SER A 104 -15.68 -6.93 -4.56
C SER A 104 -16.82 -7.95 -4.37
N THR A 105 -17.37 -8.10 -3.16
CA THR A 105 -18.60 -8.91 -2.96
C THR A 105 -19.79 -8.25 -3.66
N ASP A 106 -20.66 -9.07 -4.26
CA ASP A 106 -21.85 -8.62 -5.00
C ASP A 106 -22.77 -7.80 -4.10
N SER A 107 -23.17 -6.61 -4.58
CA SER A 107 -24.06 -5.71 -3.84
C SER A 107 -25.41 -6.38 -3.54
N CYS A 108 -25.86 -7.30 -4.39
CA CYS A 108 -27.13 -8.01 -4.22
C CYS A 108 -27.15 -8.96 -3.01
N ASP A 109 -26.01 -9.24 -2.38
CA ASP A 109 -25.97 -9.95 -1.10
C ASP A 109 -26.39 -9.04 0.08
N PHE A 110 -26.35 -7.71 -0.10
CA PHE A 110 -26.64 -6.70 0.92
C PHE A 110 -27.87 -5.83 0.63
N VAL A 111 -28.39 -5.87 -0.60
CA VAL A 111 -29.62 -5.16 -0.99
C VAL A 111 -30.50 -6.05 -1.86
N ASP A 112 -31.82 -5.86 -1.78
CA ASP A 112 -32.75 -6.58 -2.65
C ASP A 112 -32.68 -6.02 -4.08
N CYS A 113 -31.85 -6.63 -4.91
CA CYS A 113 -31.70 -6.25 -6.31
C CYS A 113 -32.93 -6.53 -7.20
N GLU A 114 -33.93 -7.29 -6.75
CA GLU A 114 -35.20 -7.38 -7.48
C GLU A 114 -35.99 -6.06 -7.39
N THR A 115 -35.85 -5.38 -6.25
CA THR A 115 -36.45 -4.07 -6.01
C THR A 115 -35.52 -2.92 -6.43
N ASP A 116 -34.26 -2.98 -6.02
CA ASP A 116 -33.21 -1.98 -6.28
C ASP A 116 -32.30 -2.42 -7.43
N ILE A 117 -32.89 -2.60 -8.62
CA ILE A 117 -32.23 -3.13 -9.83
C ILE A 117 -30.95 -2.40 -10.27
N LYS A 118 -30.73 -1.18 -9.78
CA LYS A 118 -29.56 -0.35 -10.06
C LYS A 118 -28.25 -0.93 -9.50
N TYR A 119 -28.34 -1.79 -8.48
CA TYR A 119 -27.17 -2.45 -7.88
C TYR A 119 -26.80 -3.78 -8.55
N ILE A 120 -27.57 -4.24 -9.54
CA ILE A 120 -27.25 -5.46 -10.28
C ILE A 120 -25.89 -5.31 -10.98
N ASN A 121 -25.04 -6.32 -10.85
CA ASN A 121 -23.66 -6.35 -11.36
C ASN A 121 -22.74 -5.29 -10.75
N THR A 122 -23.07 -4.77 -9.56
CA THR A 122 -22.19 -3.87 -8.81
C THR A 122 -21.65 -4.56 -7.58
N VAL A 123 -20.55 -4.06 -7.04
CA VAL A 123 -19.88 -4.65 -5.86
C VAL A 123 -19.65 -3.62 -4.78
N ILE A 124 -19.36 -4.05 -3.56
CA ILE A 124 -18.92 -3.15 -2.48
C ILE A 124 -17.44 -2.74 -2.64
N ASN A 125 -17.09 -1.54 -2.20
CA ASN A 125 -15.72 -1.01 -2.25
C ASN A 125 -14.82 -1.53 -1.11
N CYS A 126 -13.55 -1.13 -1.09
CA CYS A 126 -12.57 -1.43 -0.02
C CYS A 126 -13.03 -1.00 1.37
N GLN A 127 -13.87 0.03 1.46
CA GLN A 127 -14.44 0.53 2.71
C GLN A 127 -15.70 -0.24 3.12
N GLY A 128 -16.14 -1.23 2.33
CA GLY A 128 -17.38 -1.99 2.51
C GLY A 128 -18.61 -1.11 2.43
N ALA A 129 -18.61 -0.16 1.50
CA ALA A 129 -19.77 0.65 1.14
C ALA A 129 -20.38 0.16 -0.17
N LEU A 130 -21.71 0.23 -0.24
CA LEU A 130 -22.44 0.06 -1.49
C LEU A 130 -22.10 1.22 -2.46
N PRO A 131 -22.16 0.97 -3.77
CA PRO A 131 -21.83 1.99 -4.74
C PRO A 131 -22.79 3.17 -4.73
N GLU A 132 -22.26 4.36 -4.96
CA GLU A 132 -23.05 5.57 -5.05
C GLU A 132 -23.90 5.57 -6.32
N CYS A 133 -25.18 5.92 -6.19
CA CYS A 133 -26.12 5.92 -7.30
C CYS A 133 -26.70 7.31 -7.54
N THR A 134 -26.75 7.70 -8.81
CA THR A 134 -27.44 8.91 -9.27
C THR A 134 -28.96 8.80 -9.09
N GLU A 135 -29.66 9.94 -9.08
CA GLU A 135 -31.14 9.97 -9.07
C GLU A 135 -31.75 9.26 -10.29
N SER A 136 -30.99 9.14 -11.39
CA SER A 136 -31.38 8.42 -12.60
C SER A 136 -31.25 6.90 -12.49
N GLY A 137 -30.75 6.38 -11.36
CA GLY A 137 -30.61 4.94 -11.13
C GLY A 137 -29.36 4.31 -11.74
N VAL A 138 -28.36 5.11 -12.11
CA VAL A 138 -27.03 4.62 -12.50
C VAL A 138 -26.12 4.64 -11.29
N CYS A 139 -25.56 3.49 -10.92
CA CYS A 139 -24.60 3.35 -9.83
C CYS A 139 -23.17 3.24 -10.37
N THR A 140 -22.21 3.82 -9.65
CA THR A 140 -20.79 3.70 -9.95
C THR A 140 -20.35 2.27 -9.67
N ASN A 141 -20.04 1.48 -10.67
CA ASN A 141 -19.53 0.14 -10.43
C ASN A 141 -18.02 0.19 -10.15
N TYR A 142 -17.61 -0.10 -8.92
CA TYR A 142 -16.18 -0.05 -8.56
C TYR A 142 -15.31 -1.00 -9.36
N ILE A 143 -15.86 -2.08 -9.92
CA ILE A 143 -15.11 -2.95 -10.85
C ILE A 143 -14.70 -2.21 -12.13
N ASP A 144 -15.49 -1.23 -12.59
CA ASP A 144 -15.20 -0.50 -13.82
C ASP A 144 -14.09 0.55 -13.61
N SER A 145 -13.83 0.92 -12.35
CA SER A 145 -12.72 1.77 -11.93
C SER A 145 -11.39 1.03 -11.90
N LYS A 146 -11.40 -0.29 -11.74
CA LYS A 146 -10.17 -1.09 -11.64
C LYS A 146 -9.36 -1.05 -12.94
N GLY A 147 -8.08 -0.68 -12.86
CA GLY A 147 -7.16 -0.76 -14.00
C GLY A 147 -7.47 0.27 -15.10
N ASN A 148 -7.94 1.45 -14.71
CA ASN A 148 -8.28 2.56 -15.61
C ASN A 148 -7.15 3.60 -15.77
N LEU A 149 -5.96 3.32 -15.24
CA LEU A 149 -4.77 4.20 -15.20
C LEU A 149 -4.91 5.39 -14.24
N LEU A 150 -5.93 5.43 -13.39
CA LEU A 150 -6.13 6.40 -12.32
C LEU A 150 -6.15 5.65 -10.99
N CYS A 151 -5.47 6.15 -9.96
CA CYS A 151 -5.58 5.56 -8.64
C CYS A 151 -6.91 5.98 -7.95
N ASP A 152 -7.92 5.12 -7.97
CA ASP A 152 -9.26 5.30 -7.42
C ASP A 152 -9.34 5.03 -5.89
N SER A 153 -8.44 5.67 -5.14
CA SER A 153 -8.44 5.62 -3.67
C SER A 153 -9.57 6.48 -3.07
N PRO A 154 -10.29 6.02 -2.03
CA PRO A 154 -10.07 4.79 -1.27
C PRO A 154 -10.91 3.59 -1.76
N ASN A 155 -11.56 3.68 -2.92
CA ASN A 155 -12.62 2.75 -3.31
C ASN A 155 -12.10 1.39 -3.79
N THR A 156 -11.07 1.37 -4.62
CA THR A 156 -10.47 0.15 -5.20
C THR A 156 -9.02 -0.03 -4.76
N ASN A 157 -8.56 0.82 -3.85
CA ASN A 157 -7.18 0.80 -3.37
C ASN A 157 -6.98 -0.14 -2.15
N CYS A 158 -7.24 -1.43 -2.35
CA CYS A 158 -6.99 -2.52 -1.39
C CYS A 158 -6.55 -3.80 -2.13
N GLU A 159 -6.00 -4.77 -1.39
CA GLU A 159 -5.46 -6.01 -1.95
C GLU A 159 -6.51 -6.80 -2.75
N GLU A 160 -7.77 -6.79 -2.33
CA GLU A 160 -8.87 -7.49 -2.98
C GLU A 160 -9.22 -6.91 -4.37
N PHE A 161 -8.85 -5.66 -4.61
CA PHE A 161 -8.92 -5.01 -5.92
C PHE A 161 -7.55 -4.95 -6.61
N GLU A 162 -6.54 -5.66 -6.10
CA GLU A 162 -5.15 -5.63 -6.58
C GLU A 162 -4.56 -4.21 -6.57
N PHE A 163 -4.90 -3.42 -5.54
CA PHE A 163 -4.55 -2.00 -5.44
C PHE A 163 -4.93 -1.25 -6.72
N ASP A 164 -6.22 -1.35 -7.04
CA ASP A 164 -6.84 -0.77 -8.23
C ASP A 164 -6.31 -1.34 -9.56
N GLY A 165 -6.10 -2.66 -9.60
CA GLY A 165 -5.51 -3.31 -10.77
C GLY A 165 -4.05 -2.93 -11.02
N GLY A 166 -3.37 -2.40 -10.00
CA GLY A 166 -2.01 -1.90 -10.08
C GLY A 166 -1.91 -0.38 -10.23
N ASP A 167 -3.01 0.34 -10.47
CA ASP A 167 -2.97 1.79 -10.69
C ASP A 167 -2.56 2.59 -9.43
N CYS A 168 -2.73 1.99 -8.24
CA CYS A 168 -2.24 2.54 -6.97
C CYS A 168 -0.93 1.90 -6.50
N LEU A 169 -0.19 1.24 -7.40
CA LEU A 169 1.16 0.74 -7.16
C LEU A 169 2.18 1.57 -7.92
N ASP A 170 3.30 1.85 -7.28
CA ASP A 170 4.45 2.51 -7.91
C ASP A 170 5.27 1.48 -8.76
N CYS A 171 6.33 1.93 -9.41
CA CYS A 171 7.21 1.08 -10.24
C CYS A 171 7.98 0.01 -9.46
N LEU A 172 8.07 0.13 -8.14
CA LEU A 172 8.70 -0.84 -7.25
C LEU A 172 7.67 -1.80 -6.64
N GLY A 173 6.38 -1.64 -6.95
CA GLY A 173 5.27 -2.40 -6.39
C GLY A 173 4.84 -1.95 -5.00
N ASN A 174 5.26 -0.76 -4.56
CA ASN A 174 4.79 -0.15 -3.33
C ASN A 174 3.40 0.45 -3.53
N HIS A 175 2.50 0.06 -2.65
CA HIS A 175 1.17 0.63 -2.54
C HIS A 175 1.20 2.05 -1.97
N PHE A 176 0.47 2.97 -2.60
CA PHE A 176 0.29 4.34 -2.13
C PHE A 176 -1.18 4.77 -2.18
N SER A 177 -1.51 5.89 -1.55
CA SER A 177 -2.83 6.53 -1.64
C SER A 177 -2.67 8.03 -1.76
N GLU A 178 -3.70 8.71 -2.28
CA GLU A 178 -3.73 10.17 -2.35
C GLU A 178 -3.53 10.83 -0.97
N THR A 179 -4.17 10.31 0.07
CA THR A 179 -3.99 10.86 1.42
C THR A 179 -2.56 10.67 1.91
N LEU A 180 -1.96 9.50 1.67
CA LEU A 180 -0.57 9.24 2.06
C LEU A 180 0.40 10.18 1.33
N CYS A 181 0.17 10.41 0.03
CA CYS A 181 0.96 11.35 -0.76
C CYS A 181 0.82 12.77 -0.24
N ASN A 182 -0.41 13.26 -0.02
CA ASN A 182 -0.63 14.60 0.50
C ASN A 182 -0.04 14.80 1.90
N ASP A 183 -0.16 13.82 2.81
CA ASP A 183 0.35 13.93 4.17
C ASP A 183 1.89 13.92 4.24
N ARG A 184 2.55 13.26 3.29
CA ARG A 184 4.01 13.05 3.31
C ARG A 184 4.77 13.97 2.38
N LEU A 185 4.22 14.20 1.19
CA LEU A 185 4.83 14.98 0.10
C LEU A 185 4.18 16.37 -0.02
N GLY A 186 3.04 16.61 0.62
CA GLY A 186 2.29 17.86 0.49
C GLY A 186 1.57 18.03 -0.85
N VAL A 187 1.61 16.99 -1.69
CA VAL A 187 1.05 16.95 -3.05
C VAL A 187 0.41 15.57 -3.30
N GLY A 188 -0.51 15.50 -4.28
CA GLY A 188 -1.13 14.25 -4.71
C GLY A 188 -0.25 13.45 -5.68
N CYS A 189 -0.52 12.15 -5.80
CA CYS A 189 0.16 11.20 -6.70
C CYS A 189 -0.73 10.75 -7.89
N THR A 190 -1.85 11.43 -8.17
CA THR A 190 -2.76 11.04 -9.26
C THR A 190 -2.24 11.42 -10.63
N THR A 191 -2.47 10.53 -11.59
CA THR A 191 -2.48 10.80 -13.04
C THR A 191 -3.58 11.84 -13.33
N GLY A 192 -3.18 13.07 -13.67
CA GLY A 192 -4.09 14.21 -13.82
C GLY A 192 -5.22 13.96 -14.83
N THR A 193 -6.44 14.42 -14.53
CA THR A 193 -7.61 14.19 -15.40
C THR A 193 -8.09 15.41 -16.20
N THR A 194 -7.50 16.61 -16.09
CA THR A 194 -7.83 17.75 -16.98
C THR A 194 -6.72 18.81 -17.11
N GLU A 195 -6.72 19.49 -18.28
CA GLU A 195 -5.67 20.23 -19.00
C GLU A 195 -4.82 21.34 -18.31
N GLU A 196 -4.93 21.63 -17.02
CA GLU A 196 -4.12 22.72 -16.41
C GLU A 196 -3.56 22.32 -15.03
N GLU A 197 -2.32 21.80 -15.04
CA GLU A 197 -1.37 21.63 -13.92
C GLU A 197 -1.76 20.62 -12.83
N TYR A 198 -1.55 19.32 -13.11
CA TYR A 198 -1.19 18.33 -12.10
C TYR A 198 0.27 17.94 -12.32
N TYR A 199 1.17 18.44 -11.46
CA TYR A 199 2.58 18.07 -11.38
C TYR A 199 2.74 16.91 -10.37
N MET A 200 3.18 15.69 -10.67
CA MET A 200 3.07 14.90 -11.89
C MET A 200 3.38 13.42 -11.58
N VAL A 201 3.00 12.58 -12.53
CA VAL A 201 3.67 11.29 -12.76
C VAL A 201 4.76 11.57 -13.79
N GLY A 202 6.03 11.53 -13.38
CA GLY A 202 7.20 11.59 -14.27
C GLY A 202 7.66 12.97 -14.76
N ASP A 203 7.38 14.08 -14.08
CA ASP A 203 7.80 15.43 -14.50
C ASP A 203 9.20 15.89 -14.08
N GLY A 204 9.89 15.09 -13.27
CA GLY A 204 11.14 15.53 -12.68
C GLY A 204 10.99 16.49 -11.51
N ASP A 205 9.80 16.72 -10.94
CA ASP A 205 9.61 17.64 -9.79
C ASP A 205 9.04 16.89 -8.55
N TYR A 206 9.85 16.92 -7.48
CA TYR A 206 9.62 16.41 -6.12
C TYR A 206 9.45 14.90 -5.92
N CYS A 207 8.92 14.14 -6.90
CA CYS A 207 8.75 12.68 -6.77
C CYS A 207 9.77 11.86 -7.57
N ASP A 208 10.58 12.52 -8.38
CA ASP A 208 11.58 11.91 -9.23
C ASP A 208 12.98 12.04 -8.62
N GLU A 209 13.43 10.89 -8.12
CA GLU A 209 14.83 10.47 -8.01
C GLU A 209 15.69 10.96 -6.85
N ASP A 210 15.38 12.03 -6.09
CA ASP A 210 16.34 12.50 -5.05
C ASP A 210 15.78 12.87 -3.65
N ASP A 211 14.46 12.89 -3.40
CA ASP A 211 13.89 13.28 -2.08
C ASP A 211 12.80 12.32 -1.57
N ASN A 212 12.88 11.06 -1.97
CA ASN A 212 11.86 10.08 -1.66
C ASN A 212 12.18 9.28 -0.39
N GLU A 213 11.92 9.92 0.77
CA GLU A 213 11.95 9.24 2.08
C GLU A 213 10.91 8.10 2.20
N LEU A 214 9.96 8.01 1.26
CA LEU A 214 8.89 7.00 1.24
C LEU A 214 9.27 5.73 0.47
N GLY A 215 10.37 5.74 -0.29
CA GLY A 215 10.75 4.62 -1.15
C GLY A 215 9.84 4.41 -2.37
N LEU A 216 8.97 5.38 -2.71
CA LEU A 216 8.10 5.38 -3.88
C LEU A 216 8.79 5.72 -5.22
N ASN A 217 8.49 5.04 -6.33
CA ASN A 217 9.05 5.36 -7.65
C ASN A 217 7.96 5.47 -8.70
N PHE A 218 7.81 6.63 -9.33
CA PHE A 218 6.77 6.85 -10.35
C PHE A 218 7.31 6.93 -11.79
N ASN A 219 8.63 6.75 -11.98
CA ASN A 219 9.28 6.80 -13.28
C ASN A 219 9.20 5.45 -14.03
N CYS A 220 7.98 5.03 -14.41
CA CYS A 220 7.72 3.75 -15.10
C CYS A 220 7.62 3.93 -16.62
N GLU A 221 8.06 2.94 -17.41
CA GLU A 221 7.86 2.94 -18.87
C GLU A 221 6.38 2.92 -19.26
N GLU A 222 5.55 2.26 -18.46
CA GLU A 222 4.10 2.13 -18.65
C GLU A 222 3.36 3.46 -18.49
N TRP A 223 3.94 4.41 -17.75
CA TRP A 223 3.37 5.72 -17.47
C TRP A 223 3.92 6.79 -18.42
N GLU A 224 4.51 6.36 -19.54
CA GLU A 224 5.15 7.19 -20.57
C GLU A 224 6.13 8.22 -19.98
N TYR A 225 7.37 7.79 -19.69
CA TYR A 225 8.52 8.66 -19.41
C TYR A 225 8.36 10.06 -20.02
N GLU A 226 8.33 11.13 -19.22
CA GLU A 226 8.83 12.38 -19.75
C GLU A 226 10.33 12.15 -19.95
N LYS A 227 10.72 11.90 -21.20
CA LYS A 227 12.12 12.04 -21.58
C LYS A 227 12.47 13.49 -21.29
N GLY A 228 13.12 13.71 -20.14
CA GLY A 228 13.64 15.00 -19.74
C GLY A 228 14.31 15.71 -20.91
N ASP A 229 13.99 17.00 -21.03
CA ASP A 229 14.60 17.97 -21.94
C ASP A 229 16.15 18.02 -21.80
#